data_AF-A0A7U9SN97-F1
#
_entry.id   AF-A0A7U9SN97-F1
#
_cell.length_a   1.000
_cell.length_b   1.000
_cell.length_c   1.000
_cell.angle_alpha   90.00
_cell.angle_beta   90.00
_cell.angle_gamma   90.00
#
_symmetry.space_group_name_H-M   'P 1'
#
loop_
_entity.id
_entity.type
_entity.pdbx_description
1 polymer ?
#
loop_
_entity_poly.entity_id
_entity_poly.type
_entity_poly.pdbx_seq_one_letter_code
_entity_poly.pdbx_strand_id
1 'polypeptide(L)'
;MEMRNLERFEDVEKIRKSDAALVEISEQLRANGVNMDSSARSQIGNYIVTIEGIRIFNEIGLALAEENKGKPVERPELADRLEVWFMSYKEQWRSTSREGDLHHISDIIFWYADLLRGRKRSKVKLG
;
A
#
# COMPACT_ATOMS: atom_id res chain seq x y z
N MET A 1 13.29 -17.60 -4.91
CA MET A 1 12.24 -17.24 -5.89
C MET A 1 12.76 -16.09 -6.70
N GLU A 2 13.10 -16.32 -7.96
CA GLU A 2 13.53 -15.27 -8.87
C GLU A 2 12.30 -14.47 -9.29
N MET A 3 12.23 -13.20 -8.92
CA MET A 3 11.18 -12.26 -9.30
C MET A 3 11.28 -11.86 -10.79
N ARG A 4 11.60 -12.81 -11.68
CA ARG A 4 11.96 -12.57 -13.09
C ARG A 4 10.76 -12.49 -14.05
N ASN A 5 9.52 -12.64 -13.56
CA ASN A 5 8.31 -12.58 -14.38
C ASN A 5 7.19 -11.74 -13.71
N LEU A 6 7.52 -10.57 -13.17
CA LEU A 6 6.51 -9.51 -13.11
C LEU A 6 6.46 -8.94 -14.52
N GLU A 7 5.36 -9.20 -15.22
CA GLU A 7 5.06 -8.56 -16.49
C GLU A 7 5.42 -7.07 -16.39
N ARG A 8 6.18 -6.61 -17.38
CA ARG A 8 6.68 -5.25 -17.53
C ARG A 8 5.59 -4.28 -17.08
N PHE A 9 5.87 -3.42 -16.08
CA PHE A 9 4.95 -2.36 -15.63
C PHE A 9 4.65 -1.46 -16.85
N GLU A 10 3.62 -1.81 -17.62
CA GLU A 10 3.59 -1.46 -19.04
C GLU A 10 3.12 -0.03 -19.32
N ASP A 11 2.64 0.70 -18.31
CA ASP A 11 2.31 2.11 -18.47
C ASP A 11 2.35 2.89 -17.15
N VAL A 12 3.50 3.53 -16.88
CA VAL A 12 3.71 4.45 -15.74
C VAL A 12 2.69 5.60 -15.76
N GLU A 13 2.28 6.05 -16.94
CA GLU A 13 1.33 7.15 -17.08
C GLU A 13 -0.08 6.72 -16.70
N LYS A 14 -0.47 5.49 -17.06
CA LYS A 14 -1.72 4.88 -16.58
C LYS A 14 -1.75 4.76 -15.06
N ILE A 15 -0.65 4.34 -14.43
CA ILE A 15 -0.55 4.26 -12.96
C ILE A 15 -0.75 5.64 -12.33
N ARG A 16 -0.05 6.66 -12.84
CA ARG A 16 -0.18 8.04 -12.36
C ARG A 16 -1.58 8.59 -12.50
N LYS A 17 -2.24 8.34 -13.64
CA LYS A 17 -3.62 8.76 -13.87
C LYS A 17 -4.59 8.06 -12.91
N SER A 18 -4.41 6.77 -12.68
CA SER A 18 -5.20 6.01 -11.70
C SER A 18 -4.99 6.55 -10.28
N ASP A 19 -3.76 6.87 -9.89
CA ASP A 19 -3.47 7.47 -8.58
C ASP A 19 -4.12 8.85 -8.40
N ALA A 20 -4.10 9.69 -9.43
CA ALA A 20 -4.78 10.98 -9.40
C ALA A 20 -6.31 10.82 -9.19
N ALA A 21 -6.92 9.87 -9.90
CA ALA A 21 -8.34 9.56 -9.73
C ALA A 21 -8.65 9.02 -8.32
N LEU A 22 -7.77 8.19 -7.75
CA LEU A 22 -7.90 7.70 -6.38
C LEU A 22 -7.84 8.82 -5.34
N VAL A 23 -6.97 9.82 -5.54
CA VAL A 23 -6.91 11.02 -4.69
C VAL A 23 -8.25 11.76 -4.72
N GLU A 24 -8.74 12.07 -5.92
CA GLU A 24 -10.01 12.79 -6.11
C GLU A 24 -11.18 12.05 -5.45
N ILE A 25 -11.30 10.73 -5.68
CA ILE A 25 -12.34 9.90 -5.05
C ILE A 25 -12.22 9.95 -3.52
N SER A 26 -11.00 9.90 -2.98
CA SER A 26 -10.77 9.95 -1.52
C SER A 26 -11.18 11.29 -0.91
N GLU A 27 -10.98 12.39 -1.63
CA GLU A 27 -11.38 13.74 -1.20
C GLU A 27 -12.90 13.89 -1.22
N GLN A 28 -13.54 13.42 -2.29
CA GLN A 28 -15.01 13.42 -2.40
C GLN A 28 -15.65 12.55 -1.32
N LEU A 29 -15.09 11.37 -1.02
CA LEU A 29 -15.59 10.50 0.06
C LEU A 29 -15.50 11.19 1.43
N ARG A 30 -14.37 11.86 1.72
CA ARG A 30 -14.21 12.62 2.97
C ARG A 30 -15.18 13.77 3.07
N ALA A 31 -15.32 14.57 2.01
CA ALA A 31 -16.22 15.73 1.99
C ALA A 31 -17.69 15.33 2.21
N ASN A 32 -18.15 14.27 1.54
CA ASN A 32 -19.52 13.79 1.68
C ASN A 32 -19.77 13.06 3.00
N GLY A 33 -18.74 12.41 3.56
CA GLY A 33 -18.84 11.65 4.80
C GLY A 33 -19.14 12.48 6.06
N VAL A 34 -18.84 13.79 6.05
CA VAL A 34 -19.09 14.69 7.19
C VAL A 34 -20.58 14.74 7.57
N ASN A 35 -21.46 14.58 6.59
CA ASN A 35 -22.92 14.66 6.77
C ASN A 35 -23.59 13.28 6.96
N MET A 36 -22.82 12.20 7.02
CA MET A 36 -23.34 10.84 7.10
C MET A 36 -23.43 10.32 8.54
N ASP A 37 -24.30 9.34 8.77
CA ASP A 37 -24.41 8.65 10.05
C ASP A 37 -23.13 7.85 10.39
N SER A 38 -23.04 7.32 11.62
CA SER A 38 -21.85 6.59 12.08
C SER A 38 -21.54 5.31 11.29
N SER A 39 -22.56 4.62 10.77
CA SER A 39 -22.39 3.40 9.99
C SER A 39 -21.76 3.71 8.63
N ALA A 40 -22.34 4.67 7.91
CA ALA A 40 -21.83 5.13 6.62
C ALA A 40 -20.42 5.75 6.75
N ARG A 41 -20.14 6.50 7.81
CA ARG A 41 -18.78 7.03 8.09
C ARG A 41 -17.76 5.92 8.34
N SER A 42 -18.14 4.85 9.02
CA SER A 42 -17.24 3.70 9.22
C SER A 42 -16.89 3.03 7.89
N GLN A 43 -17.84 2.88 6.97
CA GLN A 43 -17.58 2.34 5.64
C GLN A 43 -16.67 3.24 4.81
N ILE A 44 -16.86 4.56 4.90
CA ILE A 44 -15.95 5.52 4.26
C ILE A 44 -14.53 5.36 4.80
N GLY A 45 -14.36 5.23 6.13
CA GLY A 45 -13.05 4.94 6.75
C GLY A 45 -12.37 3.72 6.11
N ASN A 46 -13.13 2.63 5.93
CA ASN A 46 -12.64 1.42 5.26
C ASN A 46 -12.20 1.66 3.82
N TYR A 47 -12.95 2.44 3.04
CA TYR A 47 -12.57 2.78 1.66
C TYR A 47 -11.33 3.65 1.59
N ILE A 48 -11.20 4.61 2.52
CA ILE A 48 -10.02 5.48 2.60
C ILE A 48 -8.75 4.67 2.90
N VAL A 49 -8.81 3.73 3.85
CA VAL A 49 -7.67 2.85 4.15
C VAL A 49 -7.30 2.01 2.92
N THR A 50 -8.29 1.44 2.22
CA THR A 50 -8.04 0.68 0.99
C THR A 50 -7.39 1.53 -0.11
N ILE A 51 -7.94 2.72 -0.38
CA ILE A 51 -7.40 3.63 -1.40
C ILE A 51 -5.95 3.99 -1.11
N GLU A 52 -5.63 4.29 0.15
CA GLU A 52 -4.28 4.65 0.55
C GLU A 52 -3.30 3.48 0.36
N GLY A 53 -3.74 2.25 0.66
CA GLY A 53 -2.95 1.05 0.40
C GLY A 53 -2.62 0.87 -1.07
N ILE A 54 -3.61 1.04 -1.96
CA ILE A 54 -3.40 0.95 -3.41
C ILE A 54 -2.36 1.98 -3.87
N ARG A 55 -2.47 3.23 -3.42
CA ARG A 55 -1.53 4.30 -3.77
C ARG A 55 -0.10 3.99 -3.30
N ILE A 56 0.05 3.49 -2.07
CA ILE A 56 1.36 3.11 -1.55
C ILE A 56 1.98 1.98 -2.39
N PHE A 57 1.21 0.95 -2.73
CA PHE A 57 1.72 -0.15 -3.57
C PHE A 57 2.03 0.27 -5.01
N ASN A 58 1.28 1.22 -5.57
CA ASN A 58 1.61 1.83 -6.87
C ASN A 58 2.95 2.57 -6.80
N GLU A 59 3.17 3.36 -5.76
CA GLU A 59 4.44 4.08 -5.56
C GLU A 59 5.64 3.13 -5.36
N ILE A 60 5.44 2.04 -4.60
CA ILE A 60 6.43 0.96 -4.46
C ILE A 60 6.73 0.31 -5.82
N GLY A 61 5.71 0.00 -6.60
CA GLY A 61 5.87 -0.57 -7.94
C GLY A 61 6.66 0.33 -8.88
N LEU A 62 6.42 1.65 -8.82
CA LEU A 62 7.19 2.64 -9.55
C LEU A 62 8.65 2.68 -9.09
N ALA A 63 8.91 2.68 -7.78
CA ALA A 63 10.27 2.65 -7.23
C ALA A 63 11.05 1.40 -7.70
N LEU A 64 10.40 0.23 -7.73
CA LEU A 64 10.97 -1.01 -8.27
C LEU A 64 11.22 -0.95 -9.79
N ALA A 65 10.32 -0.33 -10.55
CA ALA A 65 10.51 -0.14 -11.97
C ALA A 65 11.68 0.81 -12.28
N GLU A 66 11.92 1.80 -11.42
CA GLU A 66 13.10 2.66 -11.45
C GLU A 66 14.39 1.92 -11.04
N GLU A 67 14.31 1.01 -10.06
CA GLU A 67 15.42 0.13 -9.66
C GLU A 67 15.93 -0.70 -10.83
N ASN A 68 15.01 -1.28 -11.61
CA ASN A 68 15.34 -2.02 -12.84
C ASN A 68 16.02 -1.16 -13.91
N LYS A 69 15.94 0.17 -13.82
CA LYS A 69 16.62 1.14 -14.68
C LYS A 69 17.94 1.66 -14.07
N GLY A 70 18.39 1.07 -12.96
CA GLY A 70 19.64 1.41 -12.27
C GLY A 70 19.52 2.55 -11.26
N LYS A 71 18.31 3.01 -10.92
CA LYS A 71 18.12 4.01 -9.86
C LYS A 71 18.00 3.35 -8.48
N PRO A 72 18.32 4.03 -7.37
CA PRO A 72 18.07 3.49 -6.04
C PRO A 72 16.56 3.37 -5.73
N VAL A 73 16.15 2.22 -5.20
CA VAL A 73 14.79 1.98 -4.66
C VAL A 73 14.54 2.68 -3.32
N GLU A 74 15.59 3.18 -2.66
CA GLU A 74 15.51 3.77 -1.33
C GLU A 74 14.59 5.00 -1.31
N ARG A 75 13.52 4.89 -0.51
CA ARG A 75 12.46 5.88 -0.28
C ARG A 75 12.00 5.74 1.19
N PRO A 76 12.78 6.20 2.18
CA PRO A 76 12.48 5.99 3.60
C PRO A 76 11.12 6.58 4.02
N GLU A 77 10.72 7.71 3.43
CA GLU A 77 9.41 8.33 3.66
C GLU A 77 8.24 7.42 3.22
N LEU A 78 8.42 6.68 2.12
CA LEU A 78 7.43 5.70 1.66
C LEU A 78 7.37 4.49 2.59
N ALA A 79 8.50 4.10 3.19
CA ALA A 79 8.53 3.04 4.21
C ALA A 79 7.75 3.44 5.46
N ASP A 80 7.96 4.67 5.95
CA ASP A 80 7.25 5.19 7.13
C ASP A 80 5.75 5.29 6.85
N ARG A 81 5.37 5.79 5.67
CA ARG A 81 3.97 5.87 5.24
C ARG A 81 3.31 4.49 5.13
N LEU A 82 4.02 3.50 4.59
CA LEU A 82 3.57 2.11 4.50
C LEU A 82 3.29 1.53 5.90
N GLU A 83 4.18 1.75 6.87
CA GLU A 83 4.02 1.23 8.23
C GLU A 83 2.87 1.92 8.99
N VAL A 84 2.74 3.24 8.85
CA VAL A 84 1.61 3.99 9.41
C VAL A 84 0.29 3.49 8.83
N TRP A 85 0.22 3.35 7.51
CA TRP A 85 -0.96 2.78 6.83
C TRP A 85 -1.28 1.37 7.34
N PHE A 86 -0.26 0.53 7.54
CA PHE A 86 -0.46 -0.83 7.98
C PHE A 86 -1.08 -0.92 9.39
N MET A 87 -0.81 0.05 10.28
CA MET A 87 -1.49 0.12 11.58
C MET A 87 -3.00 0.30 11.41
N SER A 88 -3.43 1.25 10.57
CA SER A 88 -4.84 1.48 10.24
C SER A 88 -5.47 0.26 9.56
N TYR A 89 -4.74 -0.40 8.67
CA TYR A 89 -5.19 -1.63 8.02
C TYR A 89 -5.40 -2.77 9.01
N LYS A 90 -4.52 -2.94 10.01
CA LYS A 90 -4.69 -3.98 11.05
C LYS A 90 -5.95 -3.76 11.87
N GLU A 91 -6.29 -2.52 12.21
CA GLU A 91 -7.54 -2.19 12.90
C GLU A 91 -8.75 -2.59 12.06
N GLN A 92 -8.73 -2.26 10.77
CA GLN A 92 -9.77 -2.69 9.82
C GLN A 92 -9.86 -4.21 9.70
N TRP A 93 -8.73 -4.92 9.55
CA TRP A 93 -8.69 -6.38 9.38
C TRP A 93 -9.27 -7.12 10.58
N ARG A 94 -8.94 -6.69 11.80
CA ARG A 94 -9.44 -7.30 13.03
C ARG A 94 -10.95 -7.19 13.19
N SER A 95 -11.59 -6.25 12.52
CA SER A 95 -13.04 -6.10 12.55
C SER A 95 -13.78 -7.10 11.65
N THR A 96 -13.10 -7.73 10.68
CA THR A 96 -13.76 -8.52 9.62
C THR A 96 -13.11 -9.89 9.32
N SER A 97 -11.90 -10.17 9.82
CA SER A 97 -11.09 -11.33 9.41
C SER A 97 -10.38 -12.04 10.59
N ARG A 98 -9.79 -13.22 10.32
CA ARG A 98 -9.03 -14.03 11.29
C ARG A 98 -7.58 -13.50 11.44
N GLU A 99 -7.00 -13.59 12.63
CA GLU A 99 -5.66 -13.03 12.96
C GLU A 99 -4.50 -13.76 12.24
N GLY A 100 -4.66 -15.04 11.86
CA GLY A 100 -3.59 -15.86 11.27
C GLY A 100 -3.02 -15.30 9.95
N ASP A 101 -3.89 -14.81 9.07
CA ASP A 101 -3.49 -14.23 7.77
C ASP A 101 -2.77 -12.88 7.94
N LEU A 102 -3.06 -12.16 9.04
CA LEU A 102 -2.46 -10.86 9.34
C LEU A 102 -0.96 -10.98 9.60
N HIS A 103 -0.49 -12.12 10.10
CA HIS A 103 0.93 -12.36 10.32
C HIS A 103 1.70 -12.43 8.99
N HIS A 104 1.18 -13.16 8.00
CA HIS A 104 1.78 -13.24 6.67
C HIS A 104 1.78 -11.89 5.94
N ILE A 105 0.69 -11.12 6.07
CA ILE A 105 0.65 -9.75 5.53
C ILE A 105 1.71 -8.89 6.20
N SER A 106 1.85 -8.97 7.53
CA SER A 106 2.87 -8.22 8.28
C SER A 106 4.28 -8.47 7.75
N ASP A 107 4.64 -9.74 7.49
CA ASP A 107 5.96 -10.11 6.97
C ASP A 107 6.23 -9.47 5.59
N ILE A 108 5.22 -9.46 4.71
CA ILE A 108 5.33 -8.82 3.38
C ILE A 108 5.49 -7.30 3.52
N ILE A 109 4.72 -6.68 4.41
CA ILE A 109 4.77 -5.23 4.63
C ILE A 109 6.13 -4.80 5.17
N PHE A 110 6.64 -5.47 6.21
CA PHE A 110 7.95 -5.13 6.77
C PHE A 110 9.09 -5.44 5.81
N TRP A 111 8.95 -6.44 4.95
CA TRP A 111 9.89 -6.69 3.87
C TRP A 111 9.98 -5.52 2.90
N TYR A 112 8.84 -4.96 2.46
CA TYR A 112 8.81 -3.77 1.61
C TYR A 112 9.38 -2.55 2.35
N ALA A 113 9.05 -2.37 3.64
CA ALA A 113 9.59 -1.26 4.42
C ALA A 113 11.11 -1.34 4.59
N ASP A 114 11.67 -2.53 4.81
CA ASP A 114 13.12 -2.74 4.85
C ASP A 114 13.78 -2.50 3.49
N LEU A 115 13.14 -2.97 2.39
CA LEU A 115 13.59 -2.71 1.02
C LEU A 115 13.68 -1.21 0.72
N LEU A 116 12.62 -0.46 1.06
CA LEU A 116 12.53 0.99 0.86
C LEU A 116 13.54 1.77 1.72
N ARG A 117 14.09 1.17 2.77
CA ARG A 117 15.17 1.74 3.59
C ARG A 117 16.57 1.25 3.18
N GLY A 118 16.69 0.55 2.05
CA GLY A 118 17.96 0.00 1.57
C GLY A 118 18.56 -1.07 2.48
N ARG A 119 17.78 -1.65 3.39
CA ARG A 119 18.25 -2.69 4.31
C ARG A 119 18.31 -4.04 3.59
N LYS A 120 19.09 -4.98 4.13
CA LYS A 120 19.08 -6.37 3.65
C LYS A 120 17.65 -6.91 3.73
N ARG A 121 17.11 -7.31 2.57
CA ARG A 121 15.82 -7.99 2.43
C ARG A 121 15.74 -9.14 3.45
N SER A 122 14.91 -8.97 4.47
CA SER A 122 14.58 -10.04 5.42
C SER A 122 13.98 -11.22 4.63
N LYS A 123 14.24 -12.46 5.06
CA LYS A 123 13.63 -13.61 4.36
C LYS A 123 12.14 -13.64 4.71
N VAL A 124 11.27 -13.36 3.76
CA VAL A 124 9.82 -13.59 3.92
C VAL A 124 9.63 -15.09 4.16
N LYS A 125 9.07 -15.49 5.31
CA LYS A 125 8.68 -16.87 5.56
C LYS A 125 7.31 -17.09 4.94
N LEU A 126 7.29 -17.48 3.66
CA LEU A 126 6.10 -18.02 3.02
C LEU A 126 5.94 -19.46 3.55
N GLY A 127 5.17 -19.60 4.63
CA GLY A 127 4.77 -20.88 5.22
C GLY A 127 3.51 -21.41 4.57
#